data_AF-A0A0F0LQV8-F1
#
_entry.id   AF-A0A0F0LQV8-F1
#
_cell.length_a   1.000
_cell.length_b   1.000
_cell.length_c   1.000
_cell.angle_alpha   90.00
_cell.angle_beta   90.00
_cell.angle_gamma   90.00
#
_symmetry.space_group_name_H-M   'P 1'
#
loop_
_entity.id
_entity.type
_entity.pdbx_description
1 polymer ?
#
loop_
_entity_poly.entity_id
_entity_poly.type
_entity_poly.pdbx_seq_one_letter_code
_entity_poly.pdbx_strand_id
1 'polypeptide(L)' 'MFIVALLLFLLGMFCFGIAFAVPGLQAIIFFGGILLVSAAIALPIHARAK' A
#
# COMPACT_ATOMS: atom_id res chain seq x y z
N MET A 1 -1.39 13.35 8.59
CA MET A 1 -2.20 12.38 7.81
C MET A 1 -1.73 12.24 6.37
N PHE A 2 -1.49 13.35 5.66
CA PHE A 2 -0.96 13.30 4.29
C PHE A 2 0.37 12.53 4.18
N ILE A 3 1.34 12.81 5.06
CA ILE A 3 2.64 12.10 5.06
C ILE A 3 2.47 10.59 5.29
N VAL A 4 1.56 10.18 6.18
CA VAL A 4 1.30 8.75 6.46
C VAL A 4 0.67 8.06 5.24
N ALA A 5 -0.31 8.71 4.60
CA ALA A 5 -0.91 8.22 3.37
C ALA A 5 0.12 8.12 2.23
N LEU A 6 1.00 9.12 2.10
CA LEU A 6 2.07 9.13 1.12
C LEU A 6 3.07 7.98 1.34
N LEU A 7 3.45 7.71 2.59
CA LEU A 7 4.34 6.59 2.92
C LEU A 7 3.69 5.24 2.62
N LEU A 8 2.42 5.04 2.98
CA LEU A 8 1.68 3.82 2.65
C LEU A 8 1.55 3.61 1.14
N PHE A 9 1.34 4.69 0.39
CA PHE A 9 1.29 4.65 -1.06
C PHE A 9 2.65 4.25 -1.66
N LEU A 10 3.75 4.88 -1.21
CA LEU A 10 5.10 4.51 -1.65
C LEU A 10 5.44 3.06 -1.32
N LEU A 11 5.06 2.59 -0.12
CA LEU A 11 5.28 1.21 0.30
C LEU A 11 4.50 0.24 -0.58
N GLY A 12 3.23 0.54 -0.88
CA GLY A 12 2.40 -0.28 -1.77
C GLY A 12 2.97 -0.35 -3.19
N MET A 13 3.41 0.79 -3.73
CA MET A 13 4.08 0.85 -5.04
C MET A 13 5.41 0.08 -5.05
N PHE A 14 6.17 0.15 -3.97
CA PHE A 14 7.40 -0.65 -3.81
C PHE A 14 7.09 -2.15 -3.79
N CYS A 15 6.08 -2.59 -3.02
CA CYS A 15 5.63 -3.98 -3.00
C CYS A 15 5.29 -4.50 -4.40
N PHE A 16 4.61 -3.70 -5.25
CA PHE A 16 4.36 -4.10 -6.64
C PHE A 16 5.64 -4.25 -7.46
N GLY A 17 6.62 -3.36 -7.27
CA GLY A 17 7.91 -3.45 -7.95
C GLY A 17 8.72 -4.68 -7.57
N ILE A 18 8.63 -5.14 -6.32
CA ILE A 18 9.39 -6.30 -5.82
C ILE A 18 8.61 -7.62 -5.84
N ALA A 19 7.30 -7.61 -6.10
CA ALA A 19 6.44 -8.79 -6.00
C ALA A 19 6.94 -9.97 -6.85
N PHE A 20 7.48 -9.69 -8.04
CA PHE A 20 8.01 -10.72 -8.95
C PHE A 20 9.49 -11.05 -8.72
N ALA A 21 10.18 -10.29 -7.86
CA ALA A 21 11.58 -10.53 -7.51
C ALA A 21 11.74 -11.51 -6.35
N VAL A 22 10.66 -11.85 -5.62
CA VAL A 22 10.70 -12.74 -4.45
C VAL A 22 9.98 -14.07 -4.76
N PRO A 23 10.72 -15.14 -5.08
CA PRO A 23 10.15 -16.45 -5.37
C PRO A 23 9.33 -17.00 -4.19
N GLY A 24 8.16 -17.56 -4.47
CA GLY A 24 7.30 -18.22 -3.47
C GLY A 24 6.43 -17.26 -2.63
N LEU A 25 6.65 -15.95 -2.74
CA LEU A 25 5.89 -14.93 -1.99
C LEU A 25 5.17 -13.93 -2.89
N GLN A 26 5.15 -14.16 -4.21
CA GLN A 26 4.66 -13.18 -5.20
C GLN A 26 3.21 -12.75 -4.92
N ALA A 27 2.32 -13.72 -4.69
CA ALA A 27 0.91 -13.44 -4.44
C ALA A 27 0.73 -12.58 -3.19
N ILE A 28 1.37 -12.95 -2.08
CA ILE A 28 1.25 -12.24 -0.80
C ILE A 28 1.76 -10.80 -0.92
N ILE A 29 2.91 -10.60 -1.55
CA ILE A 29 3.50 -9.26 -1.72
C ILE A 29 2.64 -8.41 -2.65
N PHE A 30 2.11 -9.00 -3.73
CA PHE A 30 1.22 -8.31 -4.66
C PHE A 30 -0.10 -7.89 -3.99
N PHE A 31 -0.78 -8.81 -3.30
CA PHE A 31 -2.00 -8.50 -2.55
C PHE A 31 -1.73 -7.52 -1.41
N GLY A 32 -0.58 -7.62 -0.74
CA GLY A 32 -0.13 -6.65 0.26
C GLY A 32 -0.01 -5.23 -0.32
N GLY A 33 0.55 -5.10 -1.53
CA GLY A 33 0.60 -3.83 -2.26
C GLY A 33 -0.78 -3.21 -2.50
N ILE A 34 -1.76 -4.03 -2.90
CA ILE A 34 -3.15 -3.58 -3.12
C ILE A 34 -3.76 -3.04 -1.82
N LEU A 35 -3.58 -3.76 -0.70
CA LEU A 35 -4.11 -3.34 0.59
C LEU A 35 -3.45 -2.03 1.08
N LEU A 36 -2.14 -1.88 0.89
CA LEU A 36 -1.39 -0.68 1.27
C LEU A 36 -1.84 0.56 0.49
N VAL A 37 -2.01 0.44 -0.83
CA VAL A 37 -2.52 1.54 -1.67
C VAL A 37 -3.97 1.88 -1.31
N SER A 38 -4.80 0.86 -1.06
CA SER A 38 -6.18 1.06 -0.63
C SER A 38 -6.26 1.80 0.72
N ALA A 39 -5.42 1.42 1.69
CA ALA A 39 -5.31 2.08 2.98
C ALA A 39 -4.81 3.54 2.86
N ALA A 40 -3.86 3.80 1.97
CA ALA A 40 -3.35 5.14 1.69
C ALA A 40 -4.47 6.10 1.25
N ILE A 41 -5.45 5.62 0.47
CA ILE A 41 -6.60 6.41 0.01
C ILE A 41 -7.66 6.51 1.11
N ALA A 42 -7.94 5.42 1.83
CA ALA A 42 -9.00 5.39 2.85
C ALA A 42 -8.71 6.26 4.09
N LEU A 43 -7.45 6.30 4.55
CA LEU A 43 -7.04 7.04 5.75
C LEU A 43 -7.39 8.55 5.74
N PRO A 44 -7.03 9.34 4.71
CA PRO A 44 -7.36 10.76 4.68
C PRO A 44 -8.86 11.03 4.59
N ILE A 45 -9.63 10.12 3.96
CA ILE A 45 -11.09 10.22 3.86
C ILE A 45 -11.72 9.98 5.23
N HIS A 46 -11.39 8.86 5.88
CA HIS A 46 -11.94 8.52 7.18
C HIS A 46 -11.58 9.55 8.25
N ALA A 47 -10.36 10.06 8.21
CA ALA A 47 -9.90 11.02 9.19
C ALA A 47 -10.47 12.45 9.02
N ARG A 48 -10.98 12.79 7.83
CA ARG A 48 -11.72 14.06 7.59
C ARG A 48 -13.24 13.91 7.68
N ALA A 49 -13.77 12.69 7.74
CA ALA A 49 -15.19 12.41 7.90
C ALA A 49 -15.68 12.52 9.36
N LYS A 50 -14.76 12.77 10.31
CA LYS A 50 -15.03 12.96 11.74
C LYS A 50 -14.82 14.41 12.13
#